data_AF-A0A3N0E992-F1
#
_entry.id   AF-A0A3N0E992-F1
#
_cell.length_a   1.000
_cell.length_b   1.000
_cell.length_c   1.000
_cell.angle_alpha   90.00
_cell.angle_beta   90.00
_cell.angle_gamma   90.00
#
_symmetry.space_group_name_H-M   'P 1'
#
loop_
_entity.id
_entity.type
_entity.pdbx_description
1 polymer ?
#
loop_
_entity_poly.entity_id
_entity_poly.type
_entity_poly.pdbx_seq_one_letter_code
_entity_poly.pdbx_strand_id
1 'polypeptide(L)'
;MSLFNERIDVRSTTGGHPALFAWRGHVYRVRRVIGSWRSSPDATDTRGTDSEFHLVRVATESDRGEHGIADIACDTATDHWTMRRQWG
;
A
#
# COMPACT_ATOMS: atom_id res chain seq x y z
N MET A 1 -10.62 9.03 -9.94
CA MET A 1 -10.09 7.99 -9.04
C MET A 1 -9.74 6.78 -9.88
N SER A 2 -8.50 6.30 -9.79
CA SER A 2 -8.01 5.18 -10.60
C SER A 2 -7.59 4.02 -9.71
N LEU A 3 -7.81 2.80 -10.20
CA LEU A 3 -7.27 1.58 -9.62
C LEU A 3 -5.90 1.30 -10.24
N PHE A 4 -4.93 0.93 -9.40
CA PHE A 4 -3.57 0.62 -9.79
C PHE A 4 -3.20 -0.82 -9.34
N ASN A 5 -2.14 -1.35 -9.93
CA ASN A 5 -1.44 -2.56 -9.47
C ASN A 5 0.07 -2.41 -9.73
N GLU A 6 0.57 -1.20 -9.47
CA GLU A 6 1.95 -0.83 -9.79
C GLU A 6 2.84 -1.10 -8.60
N ARG A 7 4.02 -1.66 -8.84
CA ARG A 7 5.01 -1.89 -7.79
C ARG A 7 5.45 -0.55 -7.17
N ILE A 8 5.56 -0.53 -5.86
CA ILE A 8 6.15 0.58 -5.11
C ILE A 8 7.37 0.09 -4.35
N ASP A 9 8.29 1.00 -4.10
CA ASP A 9 9.47 0.75 -3.29
C ASP A 9 9.20 1.25 -1.87
N VAL A 10 8.92 0.34 -0.93
CA VAL A 10 8.78 0.68 0.49
C VAL A 10 10.17 0.70 1.11
N ARG A 11 10.61 1.90 1.51
CA ARG A 11 11.99 2.14 1.96
C ARG A 11 12.15 2.06 3.47
N SER A 12 11.05 2.16 4.21
CA SER A 12 11.05 2.14 5.66
C SER A 12 9.71 1.64 6.18
N THR A 13 9.75 0.83 7.23
CA THR A 13 8.59 0.41 7.99
C THR A 13 8.77 0.74 9.48
N THR A 14 7.69 1.12 10.14
CA THR A 14 7.62 1.36 11.58
C THR A 14 6.54 0.45 12.14
N GLY A 15 6.91 -0.49 13.02
CA GLY A 15 5.96 -1.43 13.61
C GLY A 15 5.24 -2.31 12.57
N GLY A 16 5.91 -2.65 11.46
CA GLY A 16 5.32 -3.44 10.37
C GLY A 16 4.42 -2.66 9.40
N HIS A 17 4.31 -1.33 9.57
CA HIS A 17 3.59 -0.46 8.65
C HIS A 17 4.54 0.43 7.85
N PRO A 18 4.26 0.71 6.57
CA PRO A 18 5.09 1.56 5.73
C PRO A 18 5.17 2.98 6.30
N ALA A 19 6.39 3.49 6.43
CA ALA A 19 6.70 4.85 6.89
C ALA A 19 7.14 5.77 5.73
N LEU A 20 7.74 5.19 4.69
CA LEU A 20 8.23 5.90 3.51
C LEU A 20 8.17 4.97 2.30
N PHE A 21 7.65 5.45 1.17
CA PHE A 21 7.66 4.71 -0.08
C PHE A 21 7.88 5.62 -1.30
N ALA A 22 8.36 5.05 -2.40
CA ALA A 22 8.50 5.74 -3.68
C ALA A 22 7.57 5.14 -4.74
N TRP A 23 6.93 6.01 -5.52
CA TRP A 23 6.04 5.62 -6.61
C TRP A 23 6.06 6.68 -7.72
N ARG A 24 6.20 6.23 -8.98
CA ARG A 24 6.26 7.08 -10.18
C ARG A 24 7.25 8.26 -10.07
N GLY A 25 8.41 8.01 -9.45
CA GLY A 25 9.46 9.01 -9.29
C GLY A 25 9.26 9.98 -8.12
N HIS A 26 8.15 9.89 -7.39
CA HIS A 26 7.88 10.70 -6.21
C HIS A 26 8.09 9.89 -4.92
N VAL A 27 8.59 10.57 -3.89
CA VAL A 27 8.70 10.01 -2.54
C VAL A 27 7.50 10.47 -1.71
N TYR A 28 6.90 9.53 -0.99
CA TYR A 28 5.76 9.77 -0.12
C TYR A 28 6.10 9.37 1.31
N ARG A 29 6.04 10.33 2.22
CA ARG A 29 6.09 10.09 3.67
C ARG A 29 4.72 9.65 4.15
N VAL A 30 4.65 8.55 4.88
CA VAL A 30 3.42 8.16 5.59
C VAL A 30 3.32 8.97 6.86
N ARG A 31 2.25 9.77 6.98
CA ARG A 31 1.96 10.57 8.16
C ARG A 31 1.25 9.77 9.23
N ARG A 32 0.33 8.89 8.83
CA ARG A 32 -0.35 7.92 9.69
C ARG A 32 -1.00 6.80 8.88
N VAL A 33 -1.18 5.64 9.51
CA VAL A 33 -2.08 4.60 9.01
C VAL A 33 -3.52 4.99 9.36
N ILE A 34 -4.41 4.94 8.37
CA ILE A 34 -5.85 5.19 8.53
C ILE A 34 -6.59 3.87 8.77
N GLY A 35 -6.16 2.80 8.11
CA GLY A 35 -6.75 1.47 8.28
C GLY A 35 -5.86 0.39 7.68
N SER A 36 -6.03 -0.85 8.16
CA SER A 36 -5.31 -2.02 7.69
C SER A 36 -6.23 -3.24 7.65
N TRP A 37 -6.20 -3.98 6.56
CA TRP A 37 -7.03 -5.17 6.33
C TRP A 37 -6.15 -6.30 5.84
N ARG A 38 -6.23 -7.45 6.49
CA ARG A 38 -5.60 -8.68 6.03
C ARG A 38 -6.64 -9.49 5.26
N SER A 39 -6.33 -9.88 4.03
CA SER A 39 -7.10 -10.90 3.34
C SER A 39 -6.57 -12.25 3.80
N SER A 40 -7.34 -12.94 4.64
CA SER A 40 -7.14 -14.37 4.89
C SER A 40 -7.66 -15.16 3.69
N PRO A 41 -7.07 -16.33 3.36
CA PRO A 41 -7.49 -17.15 2.23
C PRO A 41 -8.89 -17.78 2.40
N ASP A 42 -9.53 -17.62 3.56
CA ASP A 42 -10.85 -18.19 3.84
C ASP A 42 -11.98 -17.19 3.50
N ALA A 43 -12.11 -16.89 2.21
CA ALA A 43 -13.32 -16.29 1.66
C ALA A 43 -13.45 -16.75 0.20
N THR A 44 -14.27 -17.79 0.02
CA THR A 44 -14.88 -18.26 -1.22
C THR A 44 -14.88 -17.21 -2.34
N ASP A 45 -13.82 -17.18 -3.15
CA ASP A 45 -13.88 -16.57 -4.47
C ASP A 45 -13.03 -17.37 -5.45
N THR A 46 -13.75 -18.09 -6.31
CA THR A 46 -13.27 -19.07 -7.27
C THR A 46 -12.59 -18.35 -8.44
N ARG A 47 -11.45 -17.70 -8.20
CA ARG A 47 -10.51 -17.25 -9.24
C ARG A 47 -9.15 -16.89 -8.62
N GLY A 48 -8.36 -17.94 -8.43
CA GLY A 48 -6.90 -18.00 -8.39
C GLY A 48 -6.13 -16.75 -7.97
N THR A 49 -5.65 -16.73 -6.73
CA THR A 49 -4.22 -16.86 -6.38
C THR A 49 -4.19 -16.93 -4.85
N ASP A 50 -3.54 -17.94 -4.29
CA ASP A 50 -3.36 -18.22 -2.85
C ASP A 50 -2.48 -17.17 -2.13
N SER A 51 -2.52 -15.91 -2.57
CA SER A 51 -1.67 -14.84 -2.05
C SER A 51 -2.39 -14.11 -0.93
N GLU A 52 -1.89 -14.29 0.29
CA GLU A 52 -2.25 -13.48 1.44
C GLU A 52 -1.75 -12.05 1.23
N PHE A 53 -2.68 -11.11 0.99
CA PHE A 53 -2.35 -9.69 0.87
C PHE A 53 -2.74 -8.92 2.14
N HIS A 54 -1.88 -7.99 2.54
CA HIS A 54 -2.13 -7.01 3.58
C HIS A 54 -2.34 -5.63 2.95
N LEU A 55 -3.59 -5.16 2.92
CA LEU A 55 -3.95 -3.83 2.44
C LEU A 55 -3.82 -2.81 3.58
N VAL A 56 -3.14 -1.69 3.31
CA VAL A 56 -2.96 -0.60 4.26
C VAL A 56 -3.39 0.71 3.58
N ARG A 57 -4.31 1.43 4.22
CA ARG A 57 -4.66 2.81 3.86
C ARG A 57 -3.84 3.78 4.70
N VAL A 58 -3.16 4.70 4.04
CA VAL A 58 -2.24 5.66 4.68
C VAL A 58 -2.57 7.09 4.28
N ALA A 59 -2.41 8.02 5.22
CA ALA A 59 -2.30 9.44 4.90
C ALA A 59 -0.85 9.73 4.52
N THR A 60 -0.64 10.44 3.42
CA THR A 60 0.68 10.69 2.84
C THR A 60 0.98 12.17 2.69
N GLU A 61 2.27 12.47 2.60
CA GLU A 61 2.81 13.76 2.17
C GLU A 61 3.84 13.49 1.08
N SER A 62 3.71 14.15 -0.08
CA SER A 62 4.69 14.03 -1.17
C SER A 62 5.97 14.80 -0.86
N ASP A 63 7.00 14.58 -1.66
CA ASP A 63 8.24 15.37 -1.68
C ASP A 63 8.03 16.86 -1.95
N ARG A 64 6.86 17.25 -2.48
CA ARG A 64 6.43 18.64 -2.67
C ARG A 64 5.60 19.20 -1.52
N GLY A 65 5.36 18.42 -0.47
CA GLY A 65 4.52 18.81 0.66
C GLY A 65 3.01 18.66 0.41
N GLU A 66 2.61 17.99 -0.67
CA GLU A 66 1.18 17.78 -0.98
C GLU A 66 0.61 16.64 -0.14
N HIS A 67 -0.52 16.87 0.50
CA HIS A 67 -1.20 15.85 1.29
C HIS A 67 -2.04 14.93 0.41
N GLY A 68 -2.10 13.65 0.78
CA GLY A 68 -2.94 12.68 0.09
C GLY A 68 -3.31 11.49 0.96
N ILE A 69 -4.04 10.56 0.35
CA ILE A 69 -4.34 9.24 0.90
C ILE A 69 -3.93 8.21 -0.15
N ALA A 70 -3.40 7.07 0.28
CA ALA A 70 -3.11 5.96 -0.60
C ALA A 70 -3.57 4.63 0.02
N ASP A 71 -4.08 3.74 -0.83
CA ASP A 71 -4.19 2.32 -0.54
C ASP A 71 -3.00 1.61 -1.15
N ILE A 72 -2.23 0.92 -0.32
CA ILE A 72 -1.07 0.12 -0.72
C ILE A 72 -1.22 -1.29 -0.19
N ALA A 73 -0.83 -2.29 -0.96
CA ALA A 73 -0.96 -3.69 -0.58
C ALA A 73 0.41 -4.36 -0.56
N CYS A 74 0.69 -5.11 0.50
CA CYS A 74 1.81 -6.01 0.62
C CYS A 74 1.36 -7.43 0.30
N ASP A 75 2.00 -8.06 -0.68
CA ASP A 75 1.98 -9.52 -0.84
C ASP A 75 2.86 -10.13 0.27
N THR A 76 2.26 -10.84 1.22
CA THR A 76 3.00 -11.33 2.39
C THR A 76 3.93 -12.50 2.09
N ALA A 77 3.72 -13.21 0.97
CA ALA A 77 4.59 -14.30 0.55
C ALA A 77 5.88 -13.79 -0.09
N THR A 78 5.82 -12.65 -0.79
CA THR A 78 6.96 -12.07 -1.54
C THR A 78 7.49 -10.77 -0.96
N ASP A 79 6.83 -10.21 0.06
CA ASP A 79 7.04 -8.87 0.61
C ASP A 79 7.01 -7.77 -0.48
N HIS A 80 6.24 -8.01 -1.55
CA HIS A 80 6.11 -7.07 -2.64
C HIS A 80 4.98 -6.08 -2.37
N TRP A 81 5.33 -4.79 -2.41
CA TRP A 81 4.38 -3.72 -2.22
C TRP A 81 3.85 -3.16 -3.54
N THR A 82 2.56 -2.86 -3.57
CA THR A 82 1.86 -2.31 -4.74
C THR A 82 0.98 -1.13 -4.38
N MET A 83 0.93 -0.12 -5.24
CA MET A 83 -0.06 0.95 -5.21
C MET A 83 -1.39 0.41 -5.72
N ARG A 84 -2.48 0.64 -4.98
CA ARG A 84 -3.84 0.22 -5.35
C ARG A 84 -4.74 1.40 -5.68
N ARG A 85 -4.69 2.45 -4.87
CA ARG A 85 -5.48 3.67 -5.06
C ARG A 85 -4.72 4.86 -4.50
N GLN A 86 -4.93 6.01 -5.10
CA GLN A 86 -4.40 7.27 -4.60
C GLN A 86 -5.49 8.34 -4.69
N TRP A 87 -5.53 9.18 -3.66
CA TRP A 87 -6.32 10.39 -3.56
C TRP A 87 -5.39 11.55 -3.23
N GLY A 88 -5.52 12.66 -3.95
CA GLY A 88 -4.80 13.91 -3.75
C GLY A 88 -5.76 15.08 -3.94
#